data_AF-A0A7S2C4W3-F1
#
_entry.id   AF-A0A7S2C4W3-F1
#
_cell.length_a   1.000
_cell.length_b   1.000
_cell.length_c   1.000
_cell.angle_alpha   90.00
_cell.angle_beta   90.00
_cell.angle_gamma   90.00
#
_symmetry.space_group_name_H-M   'P 1'
#
loop_
_entity.id
_entity.type
_entity.pdbx_description
1 polymer ?
#
loop_
_entity_poly.entity_id
_entity_poly.type
_entity_poly.pdbx_seq_one_letter_code
_entity_poly.pdbx_strand_id
1 'polypeptide(L)'
;SSLSGLHASAALELAGVQLEMDPQRALTLLQKVRPQIMRSGSAFHVAQLQLLWSKCLLAALPSFTAAAPPTIKQLEMEILPALSAALNGFTALRCHVEAAGLLYHRARIYHSLNDFAARDRDAALFAKAEAAAAAAAARPCGSLLDFGEATVLEAHLAQMATLDAEAASLYGNESAVRARE
;
A
#
# COMPACT_ATOMS: atom_id res chain seq x y z
N SER A 1 2.68 1.93 21.98
CA SER A 1 2.78 1.64 20.53
C SER A 1 2.01 0.39 20.11
N SER A 2 2.03 -0.71 20.89
CA SER A 2 1.29 -1.94 20.56
C SER A 2 -0.24 -1.84 20.71
N LEU A 3 -0.72 -1.26 21.82
CA LEU A 3 -2.17 -1.12 22.08
C LEU A 3 -2.90 -0.24 21.07
N SER A 4 -2.25 0.85 20.61
CA SER A 4 -2.81 1.74 19.58
C SER A 4 -2.89 1.06 18.21
N GLY A 5 -1.91 0.22 17.88
CA GLY A 5 -1.92 -0.62 16.68
C GLY A 5 -3.06 -1.64 16.73
N LEU A 6 -3.17 -2.39 17.83
CA LEU A 6 -4.22 -3.38 18.02
C LEU A 6 -5.63 -2.75 17.95
N HIS A 7 -5.81 -1.59 18.57
CA HIS A 7 -7.08 -0.86 18.47
C HIS A 7 -7.40 -0.45 17.04
N ALA A 8 -6.41 0.05 16.28
CA ALA A 8 -6.61 0.40 14.87
C ALA A 8 -6.97 -0.83 14.02
N SER A 9 -6.26 -1.95 14.19
CA SER A 9 -6.55 -3.20 13.49
C SER A 9 -7.95 -3.72 13.82
N ALA A 10 -8.30 -3.83 15.11
CA ALA A 10 -9.62 -4.28 15.55
C ALA A 10 -10.76 -3.38 15.04
N ALA A 11 -10.55 -2.06 15.04
CA ALA A 11 -11.54 -1.12 14.52
C ALA A 11 -11.74 -1.26 13.00
N LEU A 12 -10.67 -1.46 12.24
CA LEU A 12 -10.72 -1.64 10.79
C LEU A 12 -11.34 -3.00 10.42
N GLU A 13 -11.01 -4.06 11.15
CA GLU A 13 -11.63 -5.39 10.99
C GLU A 13 -13.13 -5.34 11.30
N LEU A 14 -13.51 -4.73 12.42
CA LEU A 14 -14.91 -4.54 12.78
C LEU A 14 -15.67 -3.72 11.73
N ALA A 15 -15.06 -2.67 11.19
CA ALA A 15 -15.65 -1.89 10.09
C ALA A 15 -15.81 -2.74 8.81
N GLY A 16 -14.86 -3.64 8.52
CA GLY A 16 -14.95 -4.60 7.42
C GLY A 16 -16.14 -5.55 7.57
N VAL A 17 -16.34 -6.11 8.76
CA VAL A 17 -17.51 -6.96 9.05
C VAL A 17 -18.81 -6.15 8.98
N GLN A 18 -18.81 -4.93 9.52
CA GLN A 18 -20.00 -4.07 9.46
C GLN A 18 -20.36 -3.66 8.04
N LEU A 19 -19.38 -3.48 7.14
CA LEU A 19 -19.64 -3.13 5.75
C LEU A 19 -20.55 -4.16 5.05
N GLU A 20 -20.41 -5.45 5.38
CA GLU A 20 -21.23 -6.52 4.80
C GLU A 20 -22.67 -6.52 5.32
N MET A 21 -22.89 -5.99 6.53
CA MET A 21 -24.19 -6.03 7.21
C MET A 21 -24.95 -4.70 7.12
N ASP A 22 -24.25 -3.60 7.35
CA ASP A 22 -24.76 -2.22 7.38
C ASP A 22 -23.61 -1.23 7.05
N PRO A 23 -23.52 -0.77 5.79
CA PRO A 23 -22.46 0.13 5.36
C PRO A 23 -22.51 1.51 6.04
N GLN A 24 -23.68 1.96 6.51
CA GLN A 24 -23.81 3.25 7.20
C GLN A 24 -23.22 3.18 8.61
N ARG A 25 -23.45 2.05 9.30
CA ARG A 25 -22.84 1.80 10.61
C ARG A 25 -21.32 1.70 10.50
N ALA A 26 -20.81 1.01 9.47
CA ALA A 26 -19.38 0.93 9.19
C ALA A 26 -18.78 2.33 8.94
N LEU A 27 -19.42 3.15 8.13
CA LEU A 27 -18.97 4.53 7.86
C LEU A 27 -18.93 5.38 9.14
N THR A 28 -19.95 5.26 9.99
CA THR A 28 -20.01 5.94 11.29
C THR A 28 -18.88 5.50 12.22
N LEU A 29 -18.55 4.21 12.24
CA LEU A 29 -17.41 3.70 13.00
C LEU A 29 -16.09 4.28 12.47
N LEU A 30 -15.88 4.24 11.15
CA LEU A 30 -14.68 4.77 10.50
C LEU A 30 -14.50 6.27 10.76
N GLN A 31 -15.58 7.06 10.76
CA GLN A 31 -15.56 8.49 11.13
C GLN A 31 -15.02 8.71 12.54
N LYS A 32 -15.44 7.88 13.50
CA LYS A 32 -15.03 7.99 14.91
C LYS A 32 -13.55 7.62 15.10
N VAL A 33 -13.08 6.58 14.42
CA VAL A 33 -11.70 6.07 14.62
C VAL A 33 -10.66 6.77 13.73
N ARG A 34 -11.09 7.45 12.66
CA ARG A 34 -10.20 8.13 11.71
C ARG A 34 -9.18 9.06 12.37
N PRO A 35 -9.53 9.98 13.28
CA PRO A 35 -8.54 10.88 13.89
C PRO A 35 -7.43 10.13 14.64
N GLN A 36 -7.78 9.03 15.31
CA GLN A 36 -6.84 8.22 16.06
C GLN A 36 -5.92 7.42 15.12
N ILE A 37 -6.48 6.80 14.08
CA ILE A 37 -5.71 6.05 13.08
C ILE A 37 -4.76 6.98 12.31
N MET A 38 -5.22 8.18 11.92
CA MET A 38 -4.37 9.16 11.23
C MET A 38 -3.22 9.69 12.10
N ARG A 39 -3.41 9.73 13.43
CA ARG A 39 -2.39 10.22 14.37
C ARG A 39 -1.39 9.15 14.80
N SER A 40 -1.86 7.92 14.98
CA SER A 40 -1.10 6.87 15.70
C SER A 40 -1.14 5.50 15.02
N GLY A 41 -1.82 5.38 13.87
CA GLY A 41 -1.82 4.20 13.05
C GLY A 41 -0.55 4.08 12.20
N SER A 42 -0.26 2.87 11.73
CA SER A 42 0.77 2.65 10.72
C SER A 42 0.30 3.19 9.37
N ALA A 43 1.25 3.40 8.44
CA ALA A 43 0.92 3.74 7.06
C ALA A 43 -0.04 2.71 6.43
N PHE A 44 0.08 1.43 6.80
CA PHE A 44 -0.83 0.37 6.37
C PHE A 44 -2.26 0.61 6.88
N HIS A 45 -2.43 0.92 8.18
CA HIS A 45 -3.74 1.23 8.75
C HIS A 45 -4.37 2.47 8.09
N VAL A 46 -3.57 3.47 7.74
CA VAL A 46 -4.06 4.66 7.02
C VAL A 46 -4.54 4.30 5.61
N ALA A 47 -3.78 3.49 4.86
CA ALA A 47 -4.19 3.04 3.53
C ALA A 47 -5.47 2.18 3.58
N GLN A 48 -5.54 1.26 4.55
CA GLN A 48 -6.70 0.40 4.78
C GLN A 48 -7.95 1.20 5.20
N LEU A 49 -7.78 2.23 6.02
CA LEU A 49 -8.85 3.15 6.38
C LEU A 49 -9.45 3.83 5.15
N GLN A 50 -8.62 4.34 4.24
CA GLN A 50 -9.09 4.99 3.00
C GLN A 50 -9.80 3.99 2.06
N LEU A 51 -9.31 2.75 1.99
CA LEU A 51 -9.97 1.68 1.24
C LEU A 51 -11.35 1.33 1.83
N LEU A 52 -11.44 1.10 3.13
CA LEU A 52 -12.72 0.77 3.77
C LEU A 52 -13.69 1.95 3.69
N TRP A 53 -13.20 3.18 3.83
CA TRP A 53 -13.99 4.39 3.67
C TRP A 53 -14.63 4.47 2.27
N SER A 54 -13.84 4.29 1.23
CA SER A 54 -14.33 4.30 -0.16
C SER A 54 -15.32 3.15 -0.44
N LYS A 55 -15.09 1.95 0.11
CA LYS A 55 -16.04 0.83 0.01
C LYS A 55 -17.36 1.13 0.71
N CYS A 56 -17.33 1.72 1.90
CA CYS A 56 -18.54 2.11 2.63
C CYS A 56 -19.33 3.19 1.87
N LEU A 57 -18.65 4.22 1.34
CA LEU A 57 -19.28 5.24 0.51
C LEU A 57 -19.93 4.64 -0.73
N LEU A 58 -19.24 3.72 -1.41
CA LEU A 58 -19.77 3.05 -2.60
C LEU A 58 -20.99 2.18 -2.26
N ALA A 59 -20.95 1.44 -1.16
CA ALA A 59 -22.08 0.61 -0.70
C ALA A 59 -23.28 1.43 -0.19
N ALA A 60 -23.03 2.67 0.24
CA ALA A 60 -24.06 3.63 0.64
C ALA A 60 -24.76 4.30 -0.56
N LEU A 61 -24.21 4.18 -1.77
CA LEU A 61 -24.85 4.74 -2.96
C LEU A 61 -26.12 3.94 -3.31
N PRO A 62 -27.18 4.61 -3.80
CA PRO A 62 -28.34 3.91 -4.32
C PRO A 62 -27.92 3.02 -5.51
N SER A 63 -28.59 1.89 -5.67
CA SER A 63 -28.34 0.98 -6.80
C SER A 63 -28.51 1.72 -8.13
N PHE A 64 -27.46 1.72 -8.95
CA PHE A 64 -27.50 2.34 -10.27
C PHE A 64 -28.47 1.56 -11.16
N THR A 65 -29.52 2.24 -11.62
CA THR A 65 -30.44 1.71 -12.62
C THR A 65 -30.49 2.69 -13.78
N ALA A 66 -30.97 2.26 -14.95
CA ALA A 66 -31.14 3.15 -16.09
C ALA A 66 -32.01 4.39 -15.77
N ALA A 67 -32.84 4.34 -14.72
CA ALA A 67 -33.71 5.41 -14.27
C ALA A 67 -33.07 6.38 -13.24
N ALA A 68 -31.96 5.99 -12.61
CA ALA A 68 -31.24 6.80 -11.63
C ALA A 68 -29.74 6.75 -11.98
N PRO A 69 -29.24 7.70 -12.79
CA PRO A 69 -27.83 7.72 -13.16
C PRO A 69 -26.95 7.81 -11.91
N PRO A 70 -25.72 7.26 -11.96
CA PRO A 70 -24.81 7.33 -10.84
C PRO A 70 -24.66 8.77 -10.38
N THR A 71 -24.56 8.99 -9.07
CA THR A 71 -24.20 10.30 -8.52
C THR A 71 -22.74 10.57 -8.86
N ILE A 72 -22.46 10.94 -10.13
CA ILE A 72 -21.11 11.12 -10.69
C ILE A 72 -20.26 12.00 -9.77
N LYS A 73 -20.88 13.05 -9.24
CA LYS A 73 -20.25 13.98 -8.29
C LYS A 73 -19.70 13.28 -7.04
N GLN A 74 -20.41 12.33 -6.44
CA GLN A 74 -19.93 11.60 -5.25
C GLN A 74 -18.78 10.63 -5.62
N LEU A 75 -18.88 9.98 -6.78
CA LEU A 75 -17.81 9.11 -7.27
C LEU A 75 -16.51 9.90 -7.51
N GLU A 76 -16.60 11.04 -8.18
CA GLU A 76 -15.45 11.87 -8.54
C GLU A 76 -14.86 12.66 -7.37
N MET A 77 -15.70 13.20 -6.48
CA MET A 77 -15.24 14.07 -5.40
C MET A 77 -14.83 13.33 -4.12
N GLU A 78 -15.40 12.15 -3.85
CA GLU A 78 -15.20 11.48 -2.56
C GLU A 78 -14.58 10.08 -2.72
N ILE A 79 -15.11 9.25 -3.61
CA ILE A 79 -14.72 7.83 -3.71
C ILE A 79 -13.40 7.67 -4.47
N LEU A 80 -13.27 8.23 -5.67
CA LEU A 80 -12.05 8.14 -6.48
C LEU A 80 -10.82 8.78 -5.81
N PRO A 81 -10.92 9.93 -5.12
CA PRO A 81 -9.81 10.48 -4.35
C PRO A 81 -9.40 9.61 -3.16
N ALA A 82 -10.36 9.04 -2.42
CA ALA A 82 -10.07 8.12 -1.32
C ALA A 82 -9.39 6.84 -1.81
N LEU A 83 -9.86 6.27 -2.94
CA LEU A 83 -9.19 5.12 -3.59
C LEU A 83 -7.77 5.47 -4.04
N SER A 84 -7.56 6.67 -4.58
CA SER A 84 -6.23 7.12 -5.02
C SER A 84 -5.27 7.32 -3.84
N ALA A 85 -5.76 7.86 -2.72
CA ALA A 85 -4.99 7.97 -1.48
C ALA A 85 -4.60 6.58 -0.93
N ALA A 86 -5.54 5.63 -0.93
CA ALA A 86 -5.29 4.25 -0.53
C ALA A 86 -4.27 3.57 -1.46
N LEU A 87 -4.40 3.75 -2.78
CA LEU A 87 -3.47 3.19 -3.77
C LEU A 87 -2.06 3.72 -3.57
N ASN A 88 -1.89 5.03 -3.33
CA ASN A 88 -0.59 5.62 -3.05
C ASN A 88 0.03 5.02 -1.78
N GLY A 89 -0.77 4.82 -0.73
CA GLY A 89 -0.34 4.17 0.50
C GLY A 89 0.14 2.72 0.29
N PHE A 90 -0.67 1.89 -0.38
CA PHE A 90 -0.30 0.50 -0.65
C PHE A 90 0.89 0.37 -1.62
N THR A 91 0.98 1.27 -2.61
CA THR A 91 2.13 1.31 -3.53
C THR A 91 3.42 1.65 -2.78
N ALA A 92 3.38 2.65 -1.89
CA ALA A 92 4.54 3.02 -1.06
C ALA A 92 4.98 1.87 -0.14
N LEU A 93 4.03 1.08 0.36
CA LEU A 93 4.29 -0.09 1.21
C LEU A 93 4.64 -1.37 0.44
N ARG A 94 4.65 -1.31 -0.90
CA ARG A 94 4.84 -2.49 -1.78
C ARG A 94 3.81 -3.60 -1.54
N CYS A 95 2.61 -3.24 -1.09
CA CYS A 95 1.45 -4.12 -0.93
C CYS A 95 0.80 -4.38 -2.29
N HIS A 96 1.44 -5.23 -3.11
CA HIS A 96 1.06 -5.44 -4.51
C HIS A 96 -0.34 -6.06 -4.69
N VAL A 97 -0.76 -6.93 -3.77
CA VAL A 97 -2.06 -7.61 -3.81
C VAL A 97 -3.20 -6.60 -3.60
N GLU A 98 -3.07 -5.77 -2.56
CA GLU A 98 -4.03 -4.72 -2.25
C GLU A 98 -4.08 -3.68 -3.37
N ALA A 99 -2.91 -3.24 -3.87
CA ALA A 99 -2.82 -2.30 -4.99
C ALA A 99 -3.53 -2.82 -6.25
N ALA A 100 -3.36 -4.10 -6.60
CA ALA A 100 -4.06 -4.73 -7.71
C ALA A 100 -5.59 -4.71 -7.48
N GLY A 101 -6.05 -5.11 -6.29
CA GLY A 101 -7.48 -5.06 -5.95
C GLY A 101 -8.07 -3.64 -6.10
N LEU A 102 -7.35 -2.61 -5.67
CA LEU A 102 -7.79 -1.22 -5.83
C LEU A 102 -7.87 -0.77 -7.29
N LEU A 103 -6.86 -1.10 -8.10
CA LEU A 103 -6.83 -0.77 -9.53
C LEU A 103 -8.00 -1.43 -10.26
N TYR A 104 -8.32 -2.67 -9.93
CA TYR A 104 -9.51 -3.34 -10.46
C TYR A 104 -10.82 -2.62 -10.11
N HIS A 105 -10.99 -2.23 -8.84
CA HIS A 105 -12.19 -1.49 -8.42
C HIS A 105 -12.29 -0.13 -9.13
N ARG A 106 -11.17 0.60 -9.24
CA ARG A 106 -11.13 1.92 -9.87
C ARG A 106 -11.41 1.83 -11.38
N ALA A 107 -10.87 0.82 -12.07
CA ALA A 107 -11.19 0.53 -13.46
C ALA A 107 -12.69 0.25 -13.70
N ARG A 108 -13.35 -0.48 -12.79
CA ARG A 108 -14.80 -0.73 -12.87
C ARG A 108 -15.63 0.53 -12.67
N ILE A 109 -15.20 1.44 -11.78
CA ILE A 109 -15.85 2.73 -11.60
C ILE A 109 -15.70 3.57 -12.88
N TYR A 110 -14.48 3.68 -13.43
CA TYR A 110 -14.26 4.41 -14.68
C TYR A 110 -15.03 3.84 -15.87
N HIS A 111 -15.16 2.50 -15.95
CA HIS A 111 -16.04 1.87 -16.94
C HIS A 111 -17.50 2.34 -16.78
N SER A 112 -18.00 2.39 -15.55
CA SER A 112 -19.37 2.85 -15.25
C SER A 112 -19.57 4.35 -15.53
N LEU A 113 -18.49 5.15 -15.50
CA LEU A 113 -18.46 6.57 -15.86
C LEU A 113 -18.22 6.81 -17.35
N ASN A 114 -18.03 5.77 -18.16
CA ASN A 114 -17.62 5.85 -19.58
C ASN A 114 -16.27 6.56 -19.81
N ASP A 115 -15.41 6.65 -18.79
CA ASP A 115 -14.03 7.11 -18.93
C ASP A 115 -13.11 5.93 -19.28
N PHE A 116 -13.10 5.57 -20.56
CA PHE A 116 -12.30 4.44 -21.03
C PHE A 116 -10.80 4.70 -20.96
N ALA A 117 -10.36 5.96 -21.09
CA ALA A 117 -8.94 6.30 -21.02
C ALA A 117 -8.37 6.10 -19.60
N ALA A 118 -9.11 6.49 -18.56
CA ALA A 118 -8.71 6.19 -17.18
C ALA A 118 -8.83 4.70 -16.86
N ARG A 119 -9.87 4.03 -17.34
CA ARG A 119 -10.04 2.57 -17.18
C ARG A 119 -8.88 1.79 -17.78
N ASP A 120 -8.43 2.12 -18.98
CA ASP A 120 -7.36 1.39 -19.66
C ASP A 120 -6.00 1.61 -18.99
N ARG A 121 -5.75 2.82 -18.47
CA ARG A 121 -4.58 3.09 -17.63
C ARG A 121 -4.57 2.21 -16.38
N ASP A 122 -5.71 2.12 -15.69
CA ASP A 122 -5.82 1.28 -14.49
C ASP A 122 -5.71 -0.21 -14.79
N ALA A 123 -6.25 -0.67 -15.92
CA ALA A 123 -6.11 -2.05 -16.37
C ALA A 123 -4.64 -2.42 -16.66
N ALA A 124 -3.88 -1.52 -17.29
CA ALA A 124 -2.45 -1.73 -17.51
C ALA A 124 -1.65 -1.77 -16.20
N LEU A 125 -1.96 -0.87 -15.26
CA LEU A 125 -1.34 -0.87 -13.93
C LEU A 125 -1.72 -2.12 -13.13
N PHE A 126 -2.95 -2.60 -13.26
CA PHE A 126 -3.44 -3.82 -12.62
C PHE A 126 -2.61 -5.03 -13.05
N ALA A 127 -2.43 -5.22 -14.36
CA ALA A 127 -1.60 -6.32 -14.88
C ALA A 127 -0.16 -6.25 -14.36
N LYS A 128 0.41 -5.05 -14.27
CA LYS A 128 1.75 -4.84 -13.68
C LYS A 128 1.79 -5.18 -12.19
N ALA A 129 0.76 -4.79 -11.43
CA ALA A 129 0.66 -5.07 -10.00
C ALA A 129 0.46 -6.56 -9.71
N GLU A 130 -0.36 -7.27 -10.50
CA GLU A 130 -0.53 -8.73 -10.39
C GLU A 130 0.77 -9.48 -10.70
N ALA A 131 1.49 -9.08 -11.76
CA ALA A 131 2.79 -9.66 -12.08
C ALA A 131 3.79 -9.44 -10.92
N ALA A 132 3.79 -8.25 -10.32
CA ALA A 132 4.63 -7.96 -9.16
C ALA A 132 4.22 -8.77 -7.91
N ALA A 133 2.92 -8.97 -7.68
CA ALA A 133 2.39 -9.79 -6.60
C ALA A 133 2.78 -11.27 -6.78
N ALA A 134 2.64 -11.81 -7.99
CA ALA A 134 3.05 -13.16 -8.33
C ALA A 134 4.57 -13.35 -8.16
N ALA A 135 5.36 -12.38 -8.62
CA ALA A 135 6.81 -12.40 -8.42
C ALA A 135 7.19 -12.32 -6.93
N ALA A 136 6.48 -11.53 -6.13
CA ALA A 136 6.70 -11.47 -4.69
C ALA A 136 6.31 -12.77 -3.97
N ALA A 137 5.21 -13.42 -4.37
CA ALA A 137 4.77 -14.69 -3.81
C ALA A 137 5.67 -15.87 -4.19
N ALA A 138 6.33 -15.81 -5.35
CA ALA A 138 7.28 -16.81 -5.81
C ALA A 138 8.65 -16.71 -5.10
N ARG A 139 8.91 -15.67 -4.30
CA ARG A 139 10.18 -15.54 -3.57
C ARG A 139 10.23 -16.56 -2.44
N PRO A 140 11.31 -17.35 -2.33
CA PRO A 140 11.47 -18.27 -1.21
C PRO A 140 11.52 -17.48 0.11
N CYS A 141 10.66 -17.84 1.06
CA CYS A 141 10.69 -17.28 2.41
C CYS A 141 11.93 -17.81 3.14
N GLY A 142 13.06 -17.13 3.08
CA GLY A 142 14.26 -17.71 3.69
C GLY A 142 15.55 -16.92 3.68
N SER A 143 15.55 -15.59 3.90
CA SER A 143 16.75 -14.86 4.35
C SER A 143 16.43 -13.37 4.48
N LEU A 144 16.82 -12.75 5.60
CA LEU A 144 16.71 -11.31 5.82
C LEU A 144 17.55 -10.48 4.80
N LEU A 145 18.42 -11.14 4.04
CA LEU A 145 19.26 -10.54 3.00
C LEU A 145 18.56 -10.49 1.63
N ASP A 146 17.45 -11.21 1.44
CA ASP A 146 16.71 -11.26 0.15
C ASP A 146 15.71 -10.10 0.00
N PHE A 147 15.62 -9.23 1.02
CA PHE A 147 14.78 -8.02 0.98
C PHE A 147 15.45 -6.85 0.24
N GLY A 148 16.74 -6.96 -0.09
CA GLY A 148 17.38 -6.08 -1.06
C GLY A 148 16.99 -6.53 -2.47
N GLU A 149 16.57 -5.60 -3.33
CA GLU A 149 16.61 -5.87 -4.78
C GLU A 149 18.04 -6.38 -5.09
N ALA A 150 18.19 -7.45 -5.89
CA ALA A 150 19.50 -8.09 -6.11
C ALA A 150 20.59 -7.07 -6.49
N THR A 151 20.21 -6.06 -7.29
CA THR A 151 21.06 -4.93 -7.68
C THR A 151 21.49 -4.03 -6.52
N VAL A 152 20.63 -3.86 -5.51
CA VAL A 152 20.89 -3.05 -4.30
C VAL A 152 21.78 -3.81 -3.32
N LEU A 153 21.55 -5.11 -3.14
CA LEU A 153 22.40 -5.95 -2.30
C LEU A 153 23.81 -6.06 -2.89
N GLU A 154 23.92 -6.29 -4.20
CA GLU A 154 25.20 -6.30 -4.92
C GLU A 154 25.93 -4.95 -4.82
N ALA A 155 25.21 -3.83 -4.94
CA ALA A 155 25.79 -2.50 -4.77
C ALA A 155 26.28 -2.25 -3.34
N HIS A 156 25.53 -2.69 -2.32
CA HIS A 156 25.96 -2.58 -0.92
C HIS A 156 27.14 -3.49 -0.60
N LEU A 157 27.17 -4.72 -1.11
CA LEU A 157 28.30 -5.63 -0.93
C LEU A 157 29.56 -5.09 -1.61
N ALA A 158 29.44 -4.52 -2.81
CA ALA A 158 30.54 -3.84 -3.49
C ALA A 158 31.06 -2.64 -2.69
N GLN A 159 30.15 -1.84 -2.10
CA GLN A 159 30.50 -0.70 -1.27
C GLN A 159 31.18 -1.13 0.05
N MET A 160 30.75 -2.25 0.66
CA MET A 160 31.42 -2.82 1.82
C MET A 160 32.83 -3.30 1.47
N ALA A 161 33.01 -3.98 0.33
CA ALA A 161 34.32 -4.42 -0.12
C ALA A 161 35.30 -3.25 -0.38
N THR A 162 34.80 -2.11 -0.89
CA THR A 162 35.63 -0.90 -1.03
C THR A 162 36.02 -0.31 0.32
N LEU A 163 35.11 -0.28 1.29
CA LEU A 163 35.39 0.21 2.64
C LEU A 163 36.38 -0.69 3.38
N ASP A 164 36.28 -2.01 3.20
CA ASP A 164 37.23 -2.98 3.76
C ASP A 164 38.62 -2.82 3.14
N ALA A 165 38.71 -2.56 1.83
CA ALA A 165 39.98 -2.29 1.15
C ALA A 165 40.61 -0.96 1.60
N GLU A 166 39.80 0.08 1.78
CA GLU A 166 40.24 1.37 2.33
C GLU A 166 40.74 1.22 3.78
N ALA A 167 40.00 0.49 4.63
CA ALA A 167 40.41 0.19 5.99
C ALA A 167 41.70 -0.63 6.03
N ALA A 168 41.86 -1.63 5.16
CA ALA A 168 43.09 -2.40 5.06
C ALA A 168 44.29 -1.54 4.63
N SER A 169 44.08 -0.52 3.79
CA SER A 169 45.15 0.40 3.38
C SER A 169 45.57 1.37 4.49
N LEU A 170 44.61 1.79 5.32
CA LEU A 170 44.84 2.69 6.46
C LEU A 170 45.51 1.96 7.62
N TYR A 171 45.05 0.76 7.97
CA TYR A 171 45.54 0.00 9.14
C TYR A 171 46.61 -1.05 8.82
N GLY A 172 46.75 -1.46 7.55
CA GLY A 172 47.84 -2.35 7.10
C GLY A 172 49.22 -1.65 7.11
N ASN A 173 49.24 -0.32 6.98
CA ASN A 173 50.47 0.45 7.10
C ASN A 173 50.89 0.70 8.56
N GLU A 174 49.96 0.77 9.51
CA GLU A 174 50.29 0.94 10.93
C GLU A 174 50.99 -0.30 11.53
N SER A 175 50.63 -1.49 11.06
CA SER A 175 51.25 -2.75 11.49
C SER A 175 52.66 -2.94 10.90
N ALA A 176 52.92 -2.40 9.70
CA ALA A 176 54.26 -2.39 9.10
C ALA A 176 55.21 -1.35 9.74
N VAL A 177 54.67 -0.24 10.28
CA VAL A 177 55.45 0.80 10.98
C VAL A 177 55.82 0.35 12.40
N ARG A 178 54.91 -0.28 13.15
CA ARG A 178 55.20 -0.81 14.50
C ARG A 178 56.15 -2.02 14.52
N ALA A 179 56.31 -2.73 13.40
CA ALA A 179 57.27 -3.83 13.29
C ALA A 179 58.71 -3.36 12.95
N ARG A 180 58.93 -2.05 12.77
CA ARG A 180 60.22 -1.43 12.45
C ARG A 180 60.78 -0.54 13.58
N GLU A 181 60.09 -0.46 14.72
CA GLU A 181 60.60 0.10 15.98
C GLU A 181 61.12 -1.02 16.89
#